data_AF-A0A936XCK7-F1
#
_entry.id   AF-A0A936XCK7-F1
#
_cell.length_a   1.000
_cell.length_b   1.000
_cell.length_c   1.000
_cell.angle_alpha   90.00
_cell.angle_beta   90.00
_cell.angle_gamma   90.00
#
_symmetry.space_group_name_H-M   'P 1'
#
loop_
_entity.id
_entity.type
_entity.pdbx_description
1 polymer ?
#
loop_
_entity_poly.entity_id
_entity_poly.type
_entity_poly.pdbx_seq_one_letter_code
_entity_poly.pdbx_strand_id
1 'polypeptide(L)' 'MKKYFFLLLAFLSSISVFAHPGHGGSDGFTITHYFVEPEHVLLLLTGLALVVILVRKFRSAPEKK' A
#
# COMPACT_ATOMS: atom_id res chain seq x y z
N MET A 1 5.88 -5.95 -16.37
CA MET A 1 4.79 -6.32 -15.42
C MET A 1 5.32 -6.76 -14.07
N LYS A 2 6.28 -7.70 -14.00
CA LYS A 2 6.88 -8.20 -12.74
C LYS A 2 7.39 -7.10 -11.79
N LYS A 3 8.05 -6.06 -12.31
CA LYS A 3 8.54 -4.92 -11.51
C LYS A 3 7.47 -4.17 -10.70
N TYR A 4 6.25 -4.04 -11.23
CA TYR A 4 5.15 -3.36 -10.52
C TYR A 4 4.49 -4.26 -9.48
N PHE A 5 4.51 -5.58 -9.73
CA PHE A 5 4.09 -6.57 -8.74
C PHE A 5 4.99 -6.55 -7.50
N PHE A 6 6.31 -6.49 -7.69
CA PHE A 6 7.25 -6.35 -6.57
C PHE A 6 7.10 -5.01 -5.83
N LEU A 7 6.84 -3.90 -6.54
CA LEU A 7 6.54 -2.61 -5.92
C LEU A 7 5.27 -2.67 -5.05
N LEU A 8 4.21 -3.31 -5.54
CA LEU A 8 2.98 -3.49 -4.78
C LEU A 8 3.22 -4.37 -3.54
N LEU A 9 4.01 -5.45 -3.68
CA LEU A 9 4.33 -6.35 -2.58
C LEU A 9 5.18 -5.67 -1.50
N ALA A 10 6.17 -4.87 -1.91
CA ALA A 10 6.98 -4.06 -1.00
C ALA A 10 6.12 -3.04 -0.25
N PHE A 11 5.19 -2.35 -0.95
CA PHE A 11 4.26 -1.43 -0.33
C PHE A 11 3.37 -2.13 0.72
N LEU A 12 2.76 -3.25 0.36
CA LEU A 12 1.91 -4.04 1.27
C LEU A 12 2.66 -4.49 2.53
N SER A 13 3.94 -4.87 2.41
CA SER A 13 4.75 -5.29 3.56
C SER A 13 5.00 -4.18 4.59
N SER A 14 4.96 -2.90 4.16
CA SER A 14 5.18 -1.76 5.06
C SER A 14 3.97 -1.41 5.92
N ILE A 15 2.77 -1.88 5.56
CA ILE A 15 1.52 -1.57 6.27
C ILE A 15 1.54 -2.12 7.70
N SER A 16 2.16 -3.28 7.92
CA SER A 16 2.27 -3.87 9.26
C SER A 16 3.08 -3.02 10.24
N VAL A 17 3.97 -2.12 9.77
CA VAL A 17 4.69 -1.20 10.67
C VAL A 17 3.73 -0.23 11.37
N PHE A 18 2.62 0.13 10.71
CA PHE A 18 1.62 1.05 11.27
C PHE A 18 0.60 0.38 12.19
N ALA A 19 0.56 -0.95 12.26
CA ALA A 19 -0.34 -1.72 13.11
C ALA A 19 0.26 -2.05 14.49
N HIS A 20 1.30 -1.33 14.90
CA HIS A 20 1.97 -1.60 16.17
C HIS A 20 1.13 -1.14 17.36
N PRO A 21 1.19 -1.84 18.51
CA PRO A 21 0.53 -1.40 19.73
C PRO A 21 0.97 0.02 20.12
N GLY A 22 0.00 0.89 20.40
CA GLY A 22 0.23 2.30 20.79
C GLY A 22 -0.24 3.33 19.77
N HIS A 23 -0.60 2.92 18.55
CA HIS A 23 -1.37 3.72 17.59
C HIS A 23 -2.77 3.12 17.44
N GLY A 24 -3.80 3.98 17.41
CA GLY A 24 -5.17 3.55 17.22
C GLY A 24 -6.00 3.35 18.50
N GLY A 25 -7.29 3.03 18.32
CA GLY A 25 -8.25 2.80 19.39
C GLY A 25 -8.52 1.31 19.66
N SER A 26 -7.89 0.43 18.87
CA SER A 26 -8.11 -1.02 18.90
C SER A 26 -6.85 -1.78 19.31
N ASP A 27 -7.03 -2.97 19.90
CA ASP A 27 -5.92 -3.80 20.39
C ASP A 27 -5.02 -4.30 19.24
N GLY A 28 -3.81 -3.72 19.15
CA GLY A 28 -2.61 -4.25 18.46
C GLY A 28 -2.78 -4.94 17.10
N PHE A 29 -1.87 -5.87 16.79
CA PHE A 29 -1.80 -6.64 15.53
C PHE A 29 -2.96 -7.64 15.35
N THR A 30 -4.20 -7.20 15.40
CA THR A 30 -5.37 -8.00 15.07
C THR A 30 -5.77 -7.75 13.62
N ILE A 31 -6.29 -8.77 12.93
CA ILE A 31 -6.76 -8.60 11.54
C ILE A 31 -7.79 -7.47 11.45
N THR A 32 -8.64 -7.34 12.47
CA THR A 32 -9.66 -6.29 12.61
C THR A 32 -9.08 -4.88 12.68
N HIS A 33 -7.92 -4.69 13.31
CA HIS A 33 -7.23 -3.39 13.36
C HIS A 33 -7.04 -2.80 11.95
N TYR A 34 -6.55 -3.63 11.01
CA TYR A 34 -6.32 -3.21 9.62
C TYR A 34 -7.57 -2.76 8.84
N PHE A 35 -8.77 -3.16 9.29
CA PHE A 35 -10.03 -2.82 8.63
C PHE A 35 -10.82 -1.71 9.33
N VAL A 36 -10.65 -1.55 10.64
CA VAL A 36 -11.40 -0.59 11.45
C VAL A 36 -10.65 0.72 11.61
N GLU A 37 -9.31 0.70 11.55
CA GLU A 37 -8.50 1.90 11.73
C GLU A 37 -8.46 2.74 10.45
N PRO A 38 -8.94 4.00 10.49
CA PRO A 38 -9.03 4.86 9.31
C PRO A 38 -7.65 5.13 8.67
N GLU A 39 -6.61 5.16 9.51
CA GLU A 39 -5.20 5.32 9.13
C GLU A 39 -4.81 4.30 8.03
N HIS A 40 -5.22 3.04 8.23
CA HIS A 40 -4.82 1.91 7.40
C HIS A 40 -5.56 1.92 6.06
N VAL A 41 -6.83 2.31 6.08
CA VAL A 41 -7.65 2.47 4.88
C VAL A 41 -7.09 3.59 4.00
N LEU A 42 -6.73 4.74 4.59
CA LEU A 42 -6.15 5.87 3.86
C LEU A 42 -4.80 5.50 3.22
N LEU A 43 -3.93 4.81 3.96
CA LEU A 43 -2.65 4.31 3.47
C LEU A 43 -2.82 3.33 2.30
N LEU A 44 -3.73 2.37 2.43
CA LEU A 44 -4.03 1.41 1.35
C LEU A 44 -4.52 2.10 0.08
N LEU A 45 -5.45 3.05 0.20
CA LEU A 45 -6.00 3.77 -0.94
C LEU A 45 -4.95 4.65 -1.64
N THR A 46 -4.13 5.38 -0.88
CA THR A 46 -3.06 6.21 -1.45
C THR A 46 -1.98 5.38 -2.13
N GLY A 47 -1.56 4.27 -1.51
CA GLY A 47 -0.61 3.34 -2.13
C GLY A 47 -1.13 2.71 -3.40
N LEU A 48 -2.38 2.25 -3.40
CA LEU A 48 -3.02 1.68 -4.58
C LEU A 48 -3.10 2.72 -5.72
N ALA A 49 -3.51 3.95 -5.41
CA ALA A 49 -3.57 5.04 -6.38
C ALA A 49 -2.19 5.32 -6.99
N LEU A 50 -1.13 5.37 -6.18
CA LEU A 50 0.25 5.54 -6.64
C LEU A 50 0.68 4.40 -7.58
N VAL A 51 0.42 3.14 -7.21
CA VAL A 51 0.74 1.99 -8.07
C VAL A 51 0.01 2.11 -9.42
N VAL A 52 -1.28 2.45 -9.42
CA VAL A 52 -2.06 2.63 -10.65
C VAL A 52 -1.48 3.75 -11.52
N ILE A 53 -1.14 4.90 -10.93
CA ILE A 53 -0.55 6.05 -11.63
C ILE A 53 0.81 5.66 -12.24
N LEU A 54 1.68 5.00 -11.47
CA LEU A 54 2.99 4.56 -11.95
C LEU A 54 2.84 3.55 -13.08
N VAL A 55 1.98 2.55 -12.93
CA VAL A 55 1.70 1.56 -13.98
C VAL A 55 1.21 2.25 -15.26
N ARG A 56 0.29 3.21 -15.16
CA ARG A 56 -0.19 3.98 -16.33
C ARG A 56 0.95 4.78 -16.97
N LYS A 57 1.67 5.59 -16.19
CA LYS A 57 2.76 6.44 -16.69
C LYS A 57 3.84 5.63 -17.40
N PHE A 58 4.24 4.50 -16.84
CA PHE A 58 5.30 3.67 -17.41
C PHE A 58 4.83 2.62 -18.44
N ARG A 59 3.52 2.40 -18.60
CA ARG A 59 2.97 1.69 -19.76
C ARG A 59 2.80 2.61 -20.96
N SER A 60 2.56 3.91 -20.72
CA SER A 60 2.42 4.94 -21.75
C SER A 60 3.75 5.58 -22.15
N ALA A 61 4.85 5.31 -21.44
CA ALA A 61 6.17 5.76 -21.84
C ALA A 61 6.61 4.97 -23.08
N PRO A 62 6.86 5.62 -24.24
CA PRO A 62 7.40 4.93 -25.40
C PRO A 62 8.76 4.36 -25.04
N GLU A 63 8.97 3.08 -25.36
CA GLU A 63 10.27 2.44 -25.27
C GLU A 63 11.22 3.25 -26.17
N LYS A 64 12.10 4.08 -25.57
CA LYS A 64 13.17 4.73 -26.33
C LYS A 64 14.13 3.63 -26.76
N LYS A 65 13.98 3.23 -28.02
CA LYS A 65 14.84 2.30 -28.74
C LYS A 65 16.22 2.88 -28.95
#